data_AF-A0A5N5QVL2-F1
#
_entry.id   AF-A0A5N5QVL2-F1
#
_cell.length_a   1.000
_cell.length_b   1.000
_cell.length_c   1.000
_cell.angle_alpha   90.00
_cell.angle_beta   90.00
_cell.angle_gamma   90.00
#
_symmetry.space_group_name_H-M   'P 1'
#
loop_
_entity.id
_entity.type
_entity.pdbx_description
1 polymer ?
#
loop_
_entity_poly.entity_id
_entity_poly.type
_entity_poly.pdbx_seq_one_letter_code
_entity_poly.pdbx_strand_id
1 'polypeptide(L)'
;MLLVPTVILEGALSYPICTTAVLDALERMAPFAGMSPVLLKSIRVTPGRWLFRNLQTQPRPARRRRPGTGPRSTPGTPALPSPSSSLLSTHSGTNPLGFLQAVASRYTLWFTARGSAFALSMCVRAGPAQYPLLQFLLQSGANPAAQSCLPLQIAATIGDMHALKVMIEPGEDVQEGKFKGGKRRRIEDRVQPTPKVLSAAMKAKHIQVAKWLVNEKGVVPDMATIQMLQHV
;
A
#
# COMPACT_ATOMS: atom_id res chain seq x y z
N MET A 1 -3.91 -33.03 6.07
CA MET A 1 -2.80 -32.79 7.03
C MET A 1 -1.93 -31.55 6.73
N LEU A 2 -2.26 -30.71 5.73
CA LEU A 2 -1.47 -29.50 5.41
C LEU A 2 -1.72 -28.28 6.34
N LEU A 3 -2.58 -28.40 7.36
CA LEU A 3 -2.89 -27.29 8.27
C LEU A 3 -1.70 -26.87 9.15
N VAL A 4 -0.80 -27.79 9.47
CA VAL A 4 0.32 -27.53 10.39
C VAL A 4 1.38 -26.62 9.74
N PRO A 5 1.87 -26.90 8.50
CA PRO A 5 2.79 -26.01 7.79
C PRO A 5 2.27 -24.57 7.61
N THR A 6 1.00 -24.41 7.23
CA THR A 6 0.42 -23.08 7.02
C THR A 6 0.39 -22.26 8.30
N VAL A 7 -0.04 -22.85 9.42
CA VAL A 7 -0.16 -22.13 10.69
C VAL A 7 1.20 -21.73 11.25
N ILE A 8 2.21 -22.58 11.12
CA ILE A 8 3.59 -22.27 11.56
C ILE A 8 4.14 -21.09 10.75
N LEU A 9 3.98 -21.10 9.42
CA LEU A 9 4.45 -20.02 8.56
C LEU A 9 3.69 -18.72 8.77
N GLU A 10 2.36 -18.77 8.89
CA GLU A 10 1.56 -17.57 9.21
C GLU A 10 1.93 -16.99 10.57
N GLY A 11 2.16 -17.86 11.56
CA GLY A 11 2.68 -17.48 12.87
C GLY A 11 4.02 -16.77 12.72
N ALA A 12 5.00 -17.40 12.10
CA ALA A 12 6.34 -16.83 11.90
C ALA A 12 6.29 -15.49 11.17
N LEU A 13 5.59 -15.42 10.02
CA LEU A 13 5.46 -14.21 9.20
C LEU A 13 4.71 -13.08 9.91
N SER A 14 3.96 -13.36 10.97
CA SER A 14 3.29 -12.34 11.78
C SER A 14 4.24 -11.58 12.71
N TYR A 15 5.45 -12.08 12.95
CA TYR A 15 6.43 -11.46 13.84
C TYR A 15 7.58 -10.76 13.10
N PRO A 16 8.09 -9.64 13.64
CA PRO A 16 9.18 -8.86 13.02
C PRO A 16 10.53 -9.59 12.99
N ILE A 17 10.68 -10.65 13.77
CA ILE A 17 11.88 -11.50 13.76
C ILE A 17 12.00 -12.35 12.50
N CYS A 18 10.93 -12.47 11.70
CA CYS A 18 10.93 -13.31 10.52
C CYS A 18 11.72 -12.66 9.38
N THR A 19 12.93 -13.17 9.16
CA THR A 19 13.81 -12.81 8.04
C THR A 19 13.93 -13.99 7.07
N THR A 20 14.58 -13.79 5.91
CA THR A 20 14.86 -14.88 4.96
C THR A 20 15.65 -16.02 5.61
N ALA A 21 16.61 -15.71 6.48
CA ALA A 21 17.38 -16.71 7.21
C ALA A 21 16.51 -17.54 8.18
N VAL A 22 15.48 -16.93 8.79
CA VAL A 22 14.53 -17.66 9.63
C VAL A 22 13.64 -18.57 8.79
N LEU A 23 13.22 -18.13 7.60
CA LEU A 23 12.48 -18.98 6.67
C LEU A 23 13.33 -20.17 6.19
N ASP A 24 14.60 -19.93 5.85
CA ASP A 24 15.55 -21.00 5.49
C ASP A 24 15.73 -22.01 6.63
N ALA A 25 15.77 -21.55 7.88
CA ALA A 25 15.85 -22.42 9.05
C ALA A 25 14.55 -23.21 9.26
N LEU A 26 13.38 -22.57 9.10
CA LEU A 26 12.07 -23.24 9.20
C LEU A 26 11.93 -24.34 8.14
N GLU A 27 12.38 -24.09 6.91
CA GLU A 27 12.36 -25.06 5.80
C GLU A 27 13.20 -26.31 6.09
N ARG A 28 14.24 -26.20 6.93
CA ARG A 28 15.08 -27.34 7.37
C ARG A 28 14.47 -28.12 8.54
N MET A 29 13.46 -27.57 9.21
CA MET A 29 12.81 -28.21 10.36
C MET A 29 11.52 -28.93 9.93
N ALA A 30 11.11 -29.93 10.71
CA ALA A 30 9.78 -30.52 10.53
C ALA A 30 8.70 -29.46 10.84
N PRO A 31 7.59 -29.39 10.06
CA PRO A 31 7.15 -30.34 9.03
C PRO A 31 7.60 -30.02 7.59
N PHE A 32 8.48 -29.04 7.38
CA PHE A 32 8.87 -28.58 6.03
C PHE A 32 10.02 -29.40 5.43
N ALA A 33 10.83 -30.02 6.29
CA ALA A 33 11.94 -30.86 5.88
C ALA A 33 11.47 -31.97 4.91
N GLY A 34 11.99 -31.95 3.67
CA GLY A 34 11.66 -32.92 2.63
C GLY A 34 10.46 -32.55 1.74
N MET A 35 9.81 -31.40 1.93
CA MET A 35 8.78 -30.92 1.01
C MET A 35 9.41 -30.49 -0.32
N SER A 36 8.79 -30.86 -1.44
CA SER A 36 9.23 -30.39 -2.75
C SER A 36 8.91 -28.89 -2.93
N PRO A 37 9.64 -28.16 -3.79
CA PRO A 37 9.35 -26.75 -4.08
C PRO A 37 7.91 -26.51 -4.56
N VAL A 38 7.33 -27.48 -5.27
CA VAL A 38 5.93 -27.42 -5.76
C VAL A 38 4.95 -27.45 -4.58
N LEU A 39 5.20 -28.30 -3.58
CA LEU A 39 4.37 -28.36 -2.38
C LEU A 39 4.51 -27.09 -1.55
N LEU A 40 5.72 -26.56 -1.37
CA LEU A 40 5.95 -25.27 -0.69
C LEU A 40 5.19 -24.15 -1.41
N LYS A 41 5.21 -24.13 -2.75
CA LYS A 41 4.48 -23.14 -3.53
C LYS A 41 2.97 -23.20 -3.32
N SER A 42 2.42 -24.39 -3.08
CA SER A 42 0.99 -24.57 -2.80
C SER A 42 0.55 -24.00 -1.44
N ILE A 43 1.48 -23.78 -0.52
CA ILE A 43 1.21 -23.19 0.79
C ILE A 43 0.86 -21.72 0.60
N ARG A 44 -0.31 -21.34 1.12
CA ARG A 44 -0.77 -19.95 1.15
C ARG A 44 -0.29 -19.29 2.42
N VAL A 45 0.33 -18.13 2.28
CA VAL A 45 0.84 -17.37 3.42
C VAL A 45 0.36 -15.93 3.36
N THR A 46 -0.05 -15.42 4.51
CA THR A 46 -0.46 -14.02 4.66
C THR A 46 0.73 -13.20 5.16
N PRO A 47 1.15 -12.13 4.47
CA PRO A 47 2.25 -11.30 4.96
C PRO A 47 1.84 -10.55 6.24
N GLY A 48 2.75 -10.54 7.22
CA GLY A 48 2.54 -9.87 8.49
C GLY A 48 2.41 -8.36 8.36
N ARG A 49 1.56 -7.76 9.21
CA ARG A 49 1.33 -6.30 9.21
C ARG A 49 2.57 -5.48 9.55
N TRP A 50 3.49 -6.07 10.31
CA TRP A 50 4.73 -5.40 10.73
C TRP A 50 5.58 -4.98 9.52
N LEU A 51 5.55 -5.75 8.42
CA LEU A 51 6.26 -5.45 7.17
C LEU A 51 5.89 -4.07 6.62
N PHE A 52 4.63 -3.69 6.77
CA PHE A 52 4.11 -2.43 6.24
C PHE A 52 4.14 -1.31 7.28
N ARG A 53 4.27 -1.63 8.57
CA ARG A 53 4.13 -0.64 9.67
C ARG A 53 5.26 0.38 9.68
N ASN A 54 6.46 -0.03 9.29
CA ASN A 54 7.68 0.79 9.30
C ASN A 54 8.07 1.31 7.92
N LEU A 55 7.15 1.32 6.94
CA LEU A 55 7.40 2.00 5.68
C LEU A 55 7.66 3.47 5.98
N GLN A 56 8.87 3.94 5.67
CA GLN A 56 9.29 5.31 5.93
C GLN A 56 8.32 6.25 5.24
N THR A 57 7.52 6.97 6.04
CA THR A 57 6.66 8.01 5.51
C THR A 57 7.54 9.16 5.09
N GLN A 58 7.53 9.49 3.80
CA GLN A 58 8.21 10.68 3.31
C GLN A 58 7.78 11.89 4.17
N PRO A 59 8.73 12.74 4.62
CA PRO A 59 8.40 13.91 5.39
C PRO A 59 7.44 14.76 4.57
N ARG A 60 6.23 14.99 5.11
CA ARG A 60 5.26 15.88 4.46
C ARG A 60 5.96 17.21 4.17
N PRO A 61 5.88 17.75 2.93
CA PRO A 61 6.39 19.09 2.67
C PRO A 61 5.71 20.02 3.66
N ALA A 62 6.53 20.71 4.46
CA ALA A 62 6.07 21.52 5.57
C ALA A 62 4.92 22.40 5.06
N ARG A 63 3.71 22.13 5.56
CA ARG A 63 2.50 22.87 5.20
C ARG A 63 2.84 24.34 5.45
N ARG A 64 3.07 25.08 4.36
CA ARG A 64 3.51 26.48 4.34
C ARG A 64 2.57 27.25 5.26
N ARG A 65 2.95 27.37 6.54
CA ARG A 65 2.21 28.17 7.50
C ARG A 65 2.24 29.56 6.90
N ARG A 66 1.06 30.08 6.53
CA ARG A 66 0.93 31.47 6.10
C ARG A 66 1.69 32.34 7.11
N PRO A 67 2.54 33.26 6.67
CA PRO A 67 3.16 34.22 7.58
C PRO A 67 2.02 35.02 8.22
N GLY A 68 1.70 34.71 9.47
CA GLY A 68 0.86 35.54 10.29
C GLY A 68 1.71 36.73 10.74
N THR A 69 1.41 37.89 10.20
CA THR A 69 1.84 39.20 10.71
C THR A 69 1.41 39.38 12.17
N GLY A 70 2.37 39.50 13.09
CA GLY A 70 2.13 40.10 14.40
C GLY A 70 3.14 39.69 15.50
N PRO A 71 3.64 40.62 16.34
CA PRO A 71 4.96 40.53 16.97
C PRO A 71 4.90 40.16 18.46
N ARG A 72 6.05 39.80 19.03
CA ARG A 72 6.66 40.40 20.24
C ARG A 72 7.52 39.37 20.98
N SER A 73 8.78 39.74 21.10
CA SER A 73 9.89 39.04 21.72
C SER A 73 9.67 38.80 23.23
N THR A 74 10.02 37.62 23.71
CA THR A 74 10.47 37.39 25.09
C THR A 74 11.75 36.56 25.05
N PRO A 75 12.84 37.00 25.71
CA PRO A 75 14.06 36.22 25.83
C PRO A 75 14.10 35.47 27.18
N GLY A 76 14.58 34.23 27.16
CA GLY A 76 15.14 33.58 28.35
C GLY A 76 14.48 32.28 28.78
N THR A 77 14.85 31.16 28.15
CA THR A 77 14.89 29.86 28.83
C THR A 77 15.93 28.96 28.16
N PRO A 78 17.03 28.57 28.83
CA PRO A 78 17.97 27.58 28.30
C PRO A 78 17.35 26.19 28.38
N ALA A 79 17.05 25.59 27.22
CA ALA A 79 16.50 24.25 27.11
C ALA A 79 17.61 23.20 27.33
N LEU A 80 17.37 22.29 28.28
CA LEU A 80 18.15 21.07 28.47
C LEU A 80 18.19 20.22 27.19
N PRO A 81 19.33 19.57 26.86
CA PRO A 81 19.37 18.57 25.79
C PRO A 81 18.55 17.35 26.21
N SER A 82 17.43 17.14 25.52
CA SER A 82 16.64 15.91 25.68
C SER A 82 17.46 14.73 25.14
N PRO A 83 17.59 13.62 25.89
CA PRO A 83 18.37 12.48 25.47
C PRO A 83 17.71 11.79 24.28
N SER A 84 18.53 11.55 23.27
CA SER A 84 18.29 10.81 22.05
C SER A 84 17.55 9.50 22.33
N SER A 85 16.24 9.49 22.08
CA SER A 85 15.45 8.26 21.95
C SER A 85 15.80 7.60 20.61
N SER A 86 16.97 6.97 20.54
CA SER A 86 17.54 6.38 19.31
C SER A 86 17.87 4.89 19.45
N LEU A 87 17.31 4.18 20.45
CA LEU A 87 17.72 2.80 20.77
C LEU A 87 16.66 1.71 20.53
N LEU A 88 15.70 1.94 19.64
CA LEU A 88 14.79 0.89 19.13
C LEU A 88 14.65 0.94 17.59
N SER A 89 15.73 1.29 16.89
CA SER A 89 15.81 1.24 15.41
C SER A 89 16.51 -0.04 14.95
N THR A 90 16.07 -1.22 15.41
CA THR A 90 16.74 -2.51 15.15
C THR A 90 16.27 -3.25 13.89
N HIS A 91 15.42 -2.66 13.03
CA HIS A 91 15.00 -3.30 11.77
C HIS A 91 14.99 -2.35 10.56
N SER A 92 15.77 -1.28 10.61
CA SER A 92 15.81 -0.19 9.62
C SER A 92 16.38 -0.56 8.23
N GLY A 93 16.74 -1.83 7.97
CA GLY A 93 17.42 -2.23 6.73
C GLY A 93 16.70 -3.25 5.83
N THR A 94 15.60 -3.85 6.26
CA THR A 94 14.96 -4.89 5.43
C THR A 94 14.08 -4.22 4.38
N ASN A 95 14.54 -4.20 3.12
CA ASN A 95 13.72 -3.77 2.01
C ASN A 95 12.49 -4.69 1.93
N PRO A 96 11.27 -4.19 2.24
CA PRO A 96 10.08 -5.04 2.36
C PRO A 96 9.74 -5.71 1.03
N LEU A 97 10.05 -5.06 -0.09
CA LEU A 97 9.86 -5.63 -1.42
C LEU A 97 10.76 -6.84 -1.64
N GLY A 98 12.06 -6.74 -1.32
CA GLY A 98 13.01 -7.85 -1.50
C GLY A 98 12.63 -9.07 -0.65
N PHE A 99 12.21 -8.83 0.59
CA PHE A 99 11.70 -9.90 1.44
C PHE A 99 10.42 -10.54 0.87
N LEU A 100 9.44 -9.73 0.46
CA LEU A 100 8.20 -10.24 -0.11
C LEU A 100 8.41 -10.98 -1.44
N GLN A 101 9.36 -10.55 -2.28
CA GLN A 101 9.74 -11.27 -3.50
C GLN A 101 10.34 -12.63 -3.17
N ALA A 102 11.20 -12.72 -2.14
CA ALA A 102 11.75 -13.98 -1.68
C ALA A 102 10.67 -14.91 -1.10
N VAL A 103 9.69 -14.38 -0.37
CA VAL A 103 8.55 -15.16 0.12
C VAL A 103 7.68 -15.61 -1.06
N ALA A 104 7.38 -14.70 -1.99
CA ALA A 104 6.54 -14.99 -3.15
C ALA A 104 7.19 -15.94 -4.15
N SER A 105 8.51 -16.06 -4.19
CA SER A 105 9.18 -17.06 -5.04
C SER A 105 8.93 -18.47 -4.51
N ARG A 106 8.90 -18.64 -3.17
CA ARG A 106 8.77 -19.93 -2.49
C ARG A 106 7.34 -20.35 -2.19
N TYR A 107 6.50 -19.39 -1.79
CA TYR A 107 5.14 -19.60 -1.31
C TYR A 107 4.13 -18.85 -2.17
N THR A 108 2.85 -19.21 -2.07
CA THR A 108 1.77 -18.41 -2.66
C THR A 108 1.34 -17.33 -1.67
N LEU A 109 1.58 -16.06 -2.01
CA LEU A 109 1.07 -14.95 -1.22
C LEU A 109 -0.46 -14.91 -1.31
N TRP A 110 -1.10 -14.77 -0.15
CA TRP A 110 -2.53 -14.61 -0.04
C TRP A 110 -2.85 -13.39 0.81
N PHE A 111 -3.85 -12.63 0.40
CA PHE A 111 -4.26 -11.44 1.11
C PHE A 111 -5.73 -11.53 1.52
N THR A 112 -5.99 -11.42 2.82
CA THR A 112 -7.34 -11.16 3.30
C THR A 112 -7.80 -9.77 2.85
N ALA A 113 -9.11 -9.51 2.83
CA ALA A 113 -9.62 -8.16 2.52
C ALA A 113 -9.02 -7.10 3.47
N ARG A 114 -8.91 -7.41 4.76
CA ARG A 114 -8.29 -6.52 5.75
C ARG A 114 -6.77 -6.37 5.53
N GLY A 115 -6.08 -7.45 5.17
CA GLY A 115 -4.65 -7.44 4.87
C GLY A 115 -4.33 -6.61 3.61
N SER A 116 -5.07 -6.83 2.53
CA SER A 116 -4.97 -6.06 1.27
C SER A 116 -5.17 -4.58 1.53
N ALA A 117 -6.27 -4.22 2.19
CA ALA A 117 -6.59 -2.82 2.48
C ALA A 117 -5.48 -2.16 3.30
N PHE A 118 -4.98 -2.83 4.34
CA PHE A 118 -3.90 -2.32 5.17
C PHE A 118 -2.58 -2.15 4.40
N ALA A 119 -2.13 -3.19 3.69
CA ALA A 119 -0.86 -3.17 2.97
C ALA A 119 -0.82 -2.08 1.88
N LEU A 120 -1.87 -2.02 1.04
CA LEU A 120 -1.98 -1.01 -0.02
C LEU A 120 -2.06 0.39 0.56
N SER A 121 -2.86 0.61 1.62
CA SER A 121 -2.98 1.92 2.28
C SER A 121 -1.64 2.41 2.84
N MET A 122 -0.84 1.51 3.41
CA MET A 122 0.47 1.82 3.95
C MET A 122 1.47 2.20 2.85
N CYS A 123 1.44 1.51 1.71
CA CYS A 123 2.28 1.85 0.55
C CYS A 123 1.95 3.24 0.01
N VAL A 124 0.67 3.54 -0.18
CA VAL A 124 0.20 4.87 -0.61
C VAL A 124 0.64 5.95 0.37
N ARG A 125 0.51 5.70 1.67
CA ARG A 125 0.90 6.67 2.71
C ARG A 125 2.41 6.91 2.78
N ALA A 126 3.20 5.89 2.47
CA ALA A 126 4.65 6.00 2.41
C ALA A 126 5.12 6.82 1.19
N GLY A 127 4.29 6.86 0.13
CA GLY A 127 4.47 7.72 -1.03
C GLY A 127 5.21 7.04 -2.21
N PRO A 128 5.72 7.84 -3.17
CA PRO A 128 6.22 7.33 -4.45
C PRO A 128 7.34 6.29 -4.37
N ALA A 129 8.17 6.35 -3.33
CA ALA A 129 9.24 5.38 -3.11
C ALA A 129 8.73 3.93 -2.95
N GLN A 130 7.45 3.75 -2.62
CA GLN A 130 6.83 2.44 -2.43
C GLN A 130 5.94 2.00 -3.60
N TYR A 131 5.94 2.71 -4.73
CA TYR A 131 5.16 2.28 -5.91
C TYR A 131 5.58 0.91 -6.46
N PRO A 132 6.87 0.52 -6.50
CA PRO A 132 7.25 -0.84 -6.88
C PRO A 132 6.63 -1.89 -5.96
N LEU A 133 6.58 -1.59 -4.66
CA LEU A 133 5.91 -2.45 -3.67
C LEU A 133 4.39 -2.49 -3.89
N LEU A 134 3.77 -1.34 -4.17
CA LEU A 134 2.35 -1.25 -4.49
C LEU A 134 1.98 -2.10 -5.71
N GLN A 135 2.74 -1.99 -6.80
CA GLN A 135 2.55 -2.78 -8.02
C GLN A 135 2.72 -4.27 -7.76
N PHE A 136 3.78 -4.65 -7.04
CA PHE A 136 4.03 -6.04 -6.66
C PHE A 136 2.88 -6.65 -5.85
N LEU A 137 2.32 -5.90 -4.89
CA LEU A 137 1.17 -6.35 -4.10
C LEU A 137 -0.07 -6.58 -4.99
N LEU A 138 -0.34 -5.68 -5.92
CA LEU A 138 -1.45 -5.82 -6.87
C LEU A 138 -1.26 -7.00 -7.83
N GLN A 139 -0.05 -7.21 -8.34
CA GLN A 139 0.32 -8.39 -9.14
C GLN A 139 0.18 -9.69 -8.34
N SER A 140 0.46 -9.64 -7.03
CA SER A 140 0.29 -10.75 -6.10
C SER A 140 -1.18 -10.97 -5.67
N GLY A 141 -2.14 -10.24 -6.24
CA GLY A 141 -3.57 -10.42 -5.99
C GLY A 141 -4.15 -9.60 -4.83
N ALA A 142 -3.42 -8.61 -4.30
CA ALA A 142 -4.00 -7.69 -3.32
C ALA A 142 -5.16 -6.89 -3.96
N ASN A 143 -6.31 -6.86 -3.28
CA ASN A 143 -7.51 -6.21 -3.82
C ASN A 143 -7.60 -4.73 -3.39
N PRO A 144 -7.59 -3.75 -4.32
CA PRO A 144 -7.71 -2.33 -3.97
C PRO A 144 -9.14 -1.92 -3.58
N ALA A 145 -10.17 -2.70 -3.92
CA ALA A 145 -11.54 -2.48 -3.48
C ALA A 145 -11.79 -2.92 -2.02
N ALA A 146 -10.81 -3.56 -1.40
CA ALA A 146 -10.96 -4.13 -0.07
C ALA A 146 -11.27 -3.07 1.01
N GLN A 147 -12.05 -3.48 2.02
CA GLN A 147 -12.56 -2.60 3.07
C GLN A 147 -13.17 -1.29 2.54
N SER A 148 -14.17 -1.39 1.66
CA SER A 148 -14.86 -0.24 1.09
C SER A 148 -13.94 0.72 0.32
N CYS A 149 -12.98 0.19 -0.45
CA CYS A 149 -12.00 0.99 -1.19
C CYS A 149 -11.13 1.88 -0.29
N LEU A 150 -10.79 1.44 0.94
CA LEU A 150 -9.97 2.23 1.87
C LEU A 150 -8.64 2.71 1.27
N PRO A 151 -7.87 1.87 0.52
CA PRO A 151 -6.64 2.33 -0.13
C PRO A 151 -6.87 3.47 -1.11
N LEU A 152 -7.96 3.41 -1.90
CA LEU A 152 -8.34 4.45 -2.85
C LEU A 152 -8.76 5.73 -2.12
N GLN A 153 -9.53 5.62 -1.03
CA GLN A 153 -9.91 6.77 -0.21
C GLN A 153 -8.66 7.49 0.33
N ILE A 154 -7.66 6.74 0.82
CA ILE A 154 -6.41 7.32 1.35
C ILE A 154 -5.62 8.00 0.23
N ALA A 155 -5.48 7.37 -0.93
CA ALA A 155 -4.81 7.97 -2.09
C ALA A 155 -5.51 9.28 -2.53
N ALA A 156 -6.84 9.27 -2.59
CA ALA A 156 -7.64 10.45 -2.89
C ALA A 156 -7.49 11.56 -1.84
N THR A 157 -7.40 11.20 -0.55
CA THR A 157 -7.20 12.15 0.55
C THR A 157 -5.79 12.75 0.55
N ILE A 158 -4.78 12.01 0.07
CA ILE A 158 -3.41 12.50 -0.11
C ILE A 158 -3.27 13.32 -1.40
N GLY A 159 -4.15 13.09 -2.37
CA GLY A 159 -4.08 13.69 -3.70
C GLY A 159 -3.12 12.95 -4.63
N ASP A 160 -2.80 11.70 -4.31
CA ASP A 160 -1.87 10.88 -5.09
C ASP A 160 -2.57 10.27 -6.31
N MET A 161 -2.53 11.02 -7.40
CA MET A 161 -3.10 10.60 -8.68
C MET A 161 -2.42 9.34 -9.23
N HIS A 162 -1.10 9.22 -9.06
CA HIS A 162 -0.36 8.10 -9.62
C HIS A 162 -0.73 6.80 -8.92
N ALA A 163 -0.78 6.81 -7.58
CA ALA A 163 -1.22 5.64 -6.83
C ALA A 163 -2.67 5.22 -7.17
N LEU A 164 -3.56 6.19 -7.39
CA LEU A 164 -4.93 5.91 -7.85
C LEU A 164 -4.94 5.22 -9.22
N LYS A 165 -4.20 5.74 -10.19
CA LYS A 165 -4.07 5.13 -11.52
C LYS A 165 -3.54 3.71 -11.42
N VAL A 166 -2.45 3.47 -10.69
CA VAL A 166 -1.87 2.13 -10.51
C VAL A 166 -2.85 1.13 -9.89
N MET A 167 -3.73 1.57 -8.98
CA MET A 167 -4.70 0.70 -8.32
C MET A 167 -5.99 0.47 -9.14
N ILE A 168 -6.42 1.47 -9.91
CA ILE A 168 -7.67 1.43 -10.68
C ILE A 168 -7.44 0.88 -12.08
N GLU A 169 -6.37 1.30 -12.74
CA GLU A 169 -6.06 0.90 -14.11
C GLU A 169 -5.34 -0.46 -14.12
N PRO A 170 -5.58 -1.28 -15.16
CA PRO A 170 -4.83 -2.50 -15.37
C PRO A 170 -3.35 -2.19 -15.62
N GLY A 171 -2.46 -2.92 -14.95
CA GLY A 171 -1.01 -2.77 -15.14
C GLY A 171 -0.57 -3.04 -16.58
N GLU A 172 0.42 -2.28 -17.04
CA GLU A 172 0.90 -2.31 -18.43
C GLU A 172 1.53 -3.65 -18.84
N ASP A 173 1.87 -4.53 -17.89
CA ASP A 173 2.45 -5.86 -18.16
C ASP A 173 1.52 -6.78 -18.99
N VAL A 174 0.23 -6.47 -19.08
CA VAL A 174 -0.72 -7.21 -19.93
C VAL A 174 -0.67 -6.72 -21.40
N GLN A 175 0.05 -5.64 -21.70
CA GLN A 175 0.07 -5.03 -23.04
C GLN A 175 1.23 -5.47 -23.95
N GLU A 176 2.26 -6.14 -23.46
CA GLU A 176 3.36 -6.63 -24.32
C GLU A 176 3.07 -7.98 -25.01
N GLY A 177 1.80 -8.39 -25.06
CA GLY A 177 1.34 -9.39 -26.01
C GLY A 177 1.29 -8.79 -27.41
N LYS A 178 2.26 -9.15 -28.25
CA LYS A 178 2.32 -8.92 -29.71
C LYS A 178 0.99 -9.29 -30.40
N PHE A 179 0.01 -8.40 -30.44
CA PHE A 179 -1.16 -8.53 -31.31
C PHE A 179 -0.99 -7.59 -32.50
N LYS A 180 -0.44 -8.16 -33.58
CA LYS A 180 -0.52 -7.57 -34.92
C LYS A 180 -1.99 -7.55 -35.33
N GLY A 181 -2.58 -6.35 -35.44
CA GLY A 181 -3.85 -6.12 -36.13
C GLY A 181 -5.09 -6.71 -35.45
N GLY A 182 -5.72 -5.95 -34.56
CA GLY A 182 -7.05 -6.27 -34.05
C GLY A 182 -7.50 -5.21 -33.06
N LYS A 183 -8.75 -4.72 -33.19
CA LYS A 183 -9.37 -3.68 -32.35
C LYS A 183 -8.94 -3.83 -30.88
N ARG A 184 -8.23 -2.82 -30.35
CA ARG A 184 -7.85 -2.74 -28.94
C ARG A 184 -9.11 -2.93 -28.10
N ARG A 185 -9.25 -4.10 -27.47
CA ARG A 185 -10.30 -4.31 -26.46
C ARG A 185 -10.01 -3.33 -25.34
N ARG A 186 -11.00 -2.50 -25.00
CA ARG A 186 -10.93 -1.59 -23.87
C ARG A 186 -10.77 -2.46 -22.62
N ILE A 187 -9.57 -2.51 -22.04
CA ILE A 187 -9.34 -3.27 -20.82
C ILE A 187 -10.11 -2.51 -19.72
N GLU A 188 -11.07 -3.19 -19.11
CA GLU A 188 -11.88 -2.62 -18.05
C GLU A 188 -11.01 -2.32 -16.82
N ASP A 189 -11.41 -1.32 -16.05
CA ASP A 189 -10.72 -0.95 -14.81
C ASP A 189 -10.74 -2.11 -13.81
N ARG A 190 -9.64 -2.27 -13.06
CA ARG A 190 -9.52 -3.29 -12.01
C ARG A 190 -10.57 -3.10 -10.91
N VAL A 191 -10.90 -1.85 -10.60
CA VAL A 191 -11.85 -1.47 -9.55
C VAL A 191 -12.63 -0.24 -9.96
N GLN A 192 -13.95 -0.31 -9.82
CA GLN A 192 -14.83 0.84 -9.98
C GLN A 192 -14.72 1.77 -8.76
N PRO A 193 -14.30 3.03 -8.90
CA PRO A 193 -14.17 3.94 -7.78
C PRO A 193 -15.53 4.28 -7.18
N THR A 194 -15.62 4.33 -5.84
CA THR A 194 -16.88 4.64 -5.15
C THR A 194 -17.05 6.14 -4.91
N PRO A 195 -18.29 6.65 -4.75
CA PRO A 195 -18.54 8.06 -4.42
C PRO A 195 -17.87 8.49 -3.10
N LYS A 196 -17.57 7.54 -2.21
CA LYS A 196 -16.77 7.78 -0.99
C LYS A 196 -15.34 8.24 -1.32
N VAL A 197 -14.72 7.68 -2.35
CA VAL A 197 -13.38 8.10 -2.81
C VAL A 197 -13.41 9.53 -3.35
N LEU A 198 -14.45 9.86 -4.12
CA LEU A 198 -14.67 11.22 -4.64
C LEU A 198 -14.90 12.23 -3.53
N SER A 199 -15.77 11.93 -2.56
CA SER A 199 -15.99 12.81 -1.41
C SER A 199 -14.74 12.99 -0.55
N ALA A 200 -13.88 11.97 -0.42
CA ALA A 200 -12.59 12.08 0.25
C ALA A 200 -11.64 13.05 -0.47
N ALA A 201 -11.53 12.96 -1.81
CA ALA A 201 -10.76 13.91 -2.62
C ALA A 201 -11.24 15.35 -2.46
N MET A 202 -12.56 15.57 -2.48
CA MET A 202 -13.17 16.89 -2.34
C MET A 202 -12.96 17.49 -0.95
N LYS A 203 -13.14 16.70 0.12
CA LYS A 203 -12.85 17.13 1.50
C LYS A 203 -11.38 17.54 1.67
N ALA A 204 -10.46 16.86 0.99
CA ALA A 204 -9.03 17.18 0.97
C ALA A 204 -8.65 18.29 -0.02
N LYS A 205 -9.60 18.84 -0.78
CA LYS A 205 -9.42 19.88 -1.81
C LYS A 205 -8.50 19.46 -2.98
N HIS A 206 -8.44 18.18 -3.28
CA HIS A 206 -7.69 17.66 -4.43
C HIS A 206 -8.55 17.66 -5.69
N ILE A 207 -8.79 18.86 -6.24
CA ILE A 207 -9.70 19.09 -7.39
C ILE A 207 -9.30 18.28 -8.62
N GLN A 208 -8.00 18.13 -8.89
CA GLN A 208 -7.52 17.35 -10.04
C GLN A 208 -7.94 15.87 -9.93
N VAL A 209 -7.83 15.29 -8.74
CA VAL A 209 -8.28 13.91 -8.47
C VAL A 209 -9.80 13.80 -8.62
N ALA A 210 -10.55 14.77 -8.09
CA ALA A 210 -12.01 14.78 -8.22
C ALA A 210 -12.47 14.88 -9.69
N LYS A 211 -11.87 15.80 -10.47
CA LYS A 211 -12.15 15.95 -11.90
C LYS A 211 -11.85 14.67 -12.68
N TRP A 212 -10.73 14.02 -12.38
CA TRP A 212 -10.36 12.74 -12.98
C TRP A 212 -11.40 11.64 -12.67
N LEU A 213 -11.82 11.50 -11.41
CA LEU A 213 -12.83 10.51 -11.00
C LEU A 213 -14.18 10.74 -11.68
N VAL A 214 -14.62 11.98 -11.84
CA VAL A 214 -15.90 12.31 -12.49
C VAL A 214 -15.81 12.13 -14.01
N ASN A 215 -14.78 12.71 -14.64
CA ASN A 215 -14.71 12.80 -16.10
C ASN A 215 -14.21 11.50 -16.74
N GLU A 216 -13.17 10.89 -16.19
CA GLU A 216 -12.57 9.69 -16.78
C GLU A 216 -13.18 8.40 -16.25
N LYS A 217 -13.50 8.35 -14.95
CA LYS A 217 -14.04 7.15 -14.31
C LYS A 217 -15.55 7.15 -14.15
N GLY A 218 -16.24 8.25 -14.49
CA GLY A 218 -17.70 8.32 -14.49
C GLY A 218 -18.34 8.20 -13.10
N VAL A 219 -17.60 8.54 -12.04
CA VAL A 219 -18.13 8.48 -10.67
C VAL A 219 -19.21 9.56 -10.50
N VAL A 220 -20.43 9.14 -10.21
CA VAL A 220 -21.55 10.07 -9.99
C VAL A 220 -21.33 10.82 -8.67
N PRO A 221 -21.24 12.17 -8.69
CA PRO A 221 -21.09 12.97 -7.48
C PRO A 221 -22.39 13.01 -6.67
N ASP A 222 -22.26 12.97 -5.35
CA ASP A 222 -23.37 13.21 -4.41
C ASP A 222 -23.74 14.71 -4.40
N MET A 223 -24.96 15.07 -3.96
CA MET A 223 -25.44 16.47 -3.91
C MET A 223 -24.49 17.38 -3.13
N ALA A 224 -23.96 16.91 -2.00
CA ALA A 224 -22.95 17.64 -1.23
C ALA A 224 -21.64 17.87 -2.03
N THR A 225 -21.27 16.90 -2.87
CA THR A 225 -20.07 16.98 -3.73
C THR A 225 -20.29 17.98 -4.88
N ILE A 226 -21.50 18.02 -5.45
CA ILE A 226 -21.88 18.98 -6.49
C ILE A 226 -21.79 20.41 -5.95
N GLN A 227 -22.32 20.68 -4.76
CA GLN A 227 -22.21 22.00 -4.12
C GLN A 227 -20.73 22.40 -3.92
N MET A 228 -19.87 21.47 -3.50
CA MET A 228 -18.44 21.76 -3.37
C MET A 228 -17.75 22.02 -4.72
N LEU A 229 -18.23 21.45 -5.83
CA LEU A 229 -17.69 21.70 -7.17
C LEU A 229 -18.13 23.06 -7.75
N GLN A 230 -19.30 23.58 -7.35
CA GLN A 230 -19.81 24.88 -7.82
C GLN A 230 -19.07 26.10 -7.22
N HIS A 231 -18.39 25.91 -6.09
CA HIS A 231 -17.67 26.97 -5.36
C HIS A 231 -16.14 26.92 -5.55
N VAL A 232 -15.65 26.16 -6.53
CA VAL A 232 -14.22 26.03 -6.88
C VAL A 232 -13.93 26.80 -8.16
#